data_AF-A0AA96N8Q3-F1
#
_entry.id   AF-A0AA96N8Q3-F1
#
_cell.length_a   1.000
_cell.length_b   1.000
_cell.length_c   1.000
_cell.angle_alpha   90.00
_cell.angle_beta   90.00
_cell.angle_gamma   90.00
#
_symmetry.space_group_name_H-M   'P 1'
#
loop_
_entity.id
_entity.type
_entity.pdbx_description
1 polymer ?
#
loop_
_entity_poly.entity_id
_entity_poly.type
_entity_poly.pdbx_seq_one_letter_code
_entity_poly.pdbx_strand_id
1 'polypeptide(L)'
;MLAEEKVWINCQNNTKKYFVSKGYEWKKNEQILVTISDLPIQSNQKIKVQCDYCNEKGVITYCYPPYSHYNKSRQYIEKDACGNCASLKRKEVHEAMYGVSYPMQRKEVVDKFRKNFDSVKNLFEECGLELLASSVDYENADTWLPFKCLEHQNVEGQKTTYRTLYSIRTACRVCGKRNQIKYREDSHLWKGGVVPLSTYLRERINPWKKDSRAAWGWRCVLSGKKNNTEVHHLNRNFNSILQETLISTDLPLLEKISEYQEKDLLRIEEKCLELHYHYGLGIPLLRTIHKDYHSQYGKEDGDIHTFMEFAEKCYGVKGSLEEWVKLKLDFKKKPYGKYHHPKKVGKSRFSGVTFSKGKWSYALYFRGNAYRQQGYETEVEAAYAYNLKSLEIKGEYAKLNQLTEEEKRYAKNKGVKVLIPKGKRGRNSKNSSRHIQQKLDYYPLKKEGETRFTNVRFNQKNQSWMYDFRFKNKSFTKRGFENDVQAAYAYNLRVKEVKGEEAILNYLTEEERNLMEKFFMEQIGTLSGKKKSPVSRFRGLLNLSDQKGGQPN
;
A
#
# COMPACT_ATOMS: atom_id res chain seq x y z
N MET A 1 36.84 6.64 40.79
CA MET A 1 38.24 6.51 41.28
C MET A 1 39.12 5.80 40.23
N LEU A 2 40.38 6.21 40.00
CA LEU A 2 41.31 5.45 39.14
C LEU A 2 41.62 4.09 39.77
N ALA A 3 41.43 3.00 39.03
CA ALA A 3 41.72 1.65 39.52
C ALA A 3 43.15 1.20 39.20
N GLU A 4 43.84 1.93 38.33
CA GLU A 4 45.21 1.70 37.88
C GLU A 4 45.92 3.05 37.81
N GLU A 5 47.23 3.08 38.06
CA GLU A 5 48.04 4.30 37.99
C GLU A 5 48.71 4.50 36.62
N LYS A 6 48.87 3.41 35.86
CA LYS A 6 49.62 3.37 34.61
C LYS A 6 48.83 2.68 33.50
N VAL A 7 49.10 3.05 32.25
CA VAL A 7 48.46 2.46 31.07
C VAL A 7 49.47 2.29 29.92
N TRP A 8 49.28 1.26 29.11
CA TRP A 8 50.08 1.05 27.90
C TRP A 8 49.60 1.96 26.76
N ILE A 9 50.55 2.67 26.13
CA ILE A 9 50.33 3.52 24.97
C ILE A 9 51.14 3.01 23.78
N ASN A 10 50.50 2.93 22.62
CA ASN A 10 51.18 2.69 21.35
C ASN A 10 51.89 3.96 20.87
N CYS A 11 53.20 3.87 20.63
CA CYS A 11 54.01 4.98 20.17
C CYS A 11 53.78 5.31 18.69
N GLN A 12 53.08 6.42 18.42
CA GLN A 12 52.84 6.97 17.09
C GLN A 12 53.60 8.29 16.88
N ASN A 13 53.89 8.64 15.62
CA ASN A 13 54.73 9.82 15.32
C ASN A 13 54.19 11.12 15.92
N ASN A 14 52.87 11.28 15.99
CA ASN A 14 52.20 12.45 16.56
C ASN A 14 52.30 12.54 18.10
N THR A 15 52.62 11.43 18.80
CA THR A 15 52.77 11.42 20.26
C THR A 15 54.22 11.54 20.73
N LYS A 16 55.20 11.40 19.82
CA LYS A 16 56.63 11.43 20.13
C LYS A 16 57.05 12.66 20.94
N LYS A 17 56.76 13.87 20.42
CA LYS A 17 57.19 15.13 21.05
C LYS A 17 56.66 15.24 22.48
N TYR A 18 55.40 14.84 22.69
CA TYR A 18 54.73 14.92 23.97
C TYR A 18 55.36 13.96 25.01
N PHE A 19 55.48 12.66 24.69
CA PHE A 19 55.99 11.69 25.66
C PHE A 19 57.50 11.83 25.93
N VAL A 20 58.29 12.21 24.92
CA VAL A 20 59.71 12.56 25.15
C VAL A 20 59.84 13.77 26.07
N SER A 21 59.00 14.81 25.91
CA SER A 21 59.01 15.97 26.81
C SER A 21 58.62 15.66 28.26
N LYS A 22 57.96 14.52 28.47
CA LYS A 22 57.58 13.98 29.78
C LYS A 22 58.62 13.00 30.36
N GLY A 23 59.72 12.75 29.65
CA GLY A 23 60.81 11.88 30.10
C GLY A 23 60.67 10.40 29.75
N TYR A 24 59.72 10.02 28.88
CA TYR A 24 59.55 8.62 28.47
C TYR A 24 60.45 8.26 27.29
N GLU A 25 61.06 7.07 27.33
CA GLU A 25 61.76 6.48 26.18
C GLU A 25 60.76 6.09 25.08
N TRP A 26 60.74 6.83 23.97
CA TRP A 26 59.80 6.62 22.87
C TRP A 26 60.47 5.89 21.71
N LYS A 27 59.88 4.78 21.26
CA LYS A 27 60.30 4.04 20.05
C LYS A 27 59.10 3.78 19.15
N LYS A 28 59.24 4.04 17.85
CA LYS A 28 58.12 3.94 16.88
C LYS A 28 57.57 2.51 16.85
N ASN A 29 56.25 2.37 16.92
CA ASN A 29 55.52 1.10 16.92
C ASN A 29 55.73 0.21 18.16
N GLU A 30 56.41 0.69 19.20
CA GLU A 30 56.49 0.00 20.49
C GLU A 30 55.41 0.49 21.47
N GLN A 31 55.24 -0.24 22.57
CA GLN A 31 54.36 0.16 23.67
C GLN A 31 55.18 0.72 24.82
N ILE A 32 54.74 1.85 25.37
CA ILE A 32 55.32 2.43 26.58
C ILE A 32 54.30 2.42 27.71
N LEU A 33 54.77 2.16 28.93
CA LEU A 33 53.95 2.22 30.13
C LEU A 33 54.02 3.63 30.71
N VAL A 34 52.92 4.38 30.65
CA VAL A 34 52.86 5.79 31.09
C VAL A 34 51.95 5.95 32.30
N THR A 35 52.23 6.92 33.16
CA THR A 35 51.30 7.29 34.24
C THR A 35 50.06 7.95 33.64
N ILE A 36 48.89 7.71 34.24
CA ILE A 36 47.62 8.28 33.73
C ILE A 36 47.63 9.82 33.82
N SER A 37 48.29 10.40 34.82
CA SER A 37 48.47 11.85 34.98
C SER A 37 49.31 12.49 33.89
N ASP A 38 50.16 11.71 33.21
CA ASP A 38 50.96 12.17 32.08
C ASP A 38 50.27 11.96 30.73
N LEU A 39 49.02 11.51 30.67
CA LEU A 39 48.29 11.45 29.41
C LEU A 39 47.89 12.86 28.94
N PRO A 40 47.90 13.13 27.62
CA PRO A 40 47.31 14.36 27.09
C PRO A 40 45.85 14.51 27.51
N ILE A 41 45.40 15.71 27.89
CA ILE A 41 44.03 15.97 28.36
C ILE A 41 42.96 15.47 27.35
N GLN A 42 43.24 15.55 26.05
CA GLN A 42 42.34 15.07 24.97
C GLN A 42 42.65 13.63 24.52
N SER A 43 43.40 12.85 25.30
CA SER A 43 43.75 11.47 24.96
C SER A 43 42.50 10.58 24.90
N ASN A 44 42.40 9.79 23.81
CA ASN A 44 41.37 8.78 23.66
C ASN A 44 41.77 7.42 24.27
N GLN A 45 42.92 7.35 24.95
CA GLN A 45 43.33 6.14 25.66
C GLN A 45 42.29 5.80 26.73
N LYS A 46 41.84 4.54 26.72
CA LYS A 46 40.93 4.04 27.75
C LYS A 46 41.71 3.78 29.03
N ILE A 47 41.18 4.26 30.14
CA ILE A 47 41.72 4.06 31.48
C ILE A 47 40.72 3.29 32.33
N LYS A 48 41.21 2.50 33.29
CA LYS A 48 40.35 1.72 34.17
C LYS A 48 39.91 2.55 35.37
N VAL A 49 38.61 2.73 35.51
CA VAL A 49 38.00 3.59 36.53
C VAL A 49 36.95 2.79 37.30
N GLN A 50 36.99 2.85 38.62
CA GLN A 50 35.97 2.26 39.49
C GLN A 50 34.72 3.15 39.53
N CYS A 51 33.55 2.54 39.38
CA CYS A 51 32.25 3.21 39.47
C CYS A 51 31.91 3.52 40.93
N ASP A 52 31.76 4.80 41.27
CA ASP A 52 31.49 5.24 42.63
C ASP A 52 30.06 4.84 43.07
N TYR A 53 29.08 4.91 42.16
CA TYR A 53 27.67 4.55 42.45
C TYR A 53 27.45 3.05 42.72
N CYS A 54 28.22 2.18 42.08
CA CYS A 54 28.17 0.75 42.39
C CYS A 54 28.88 0.48 43.72
N ASN A 55 29.99 1.16 43.95
CA ASN A 55 30.77 1.03 45.18
C ASN A 55 29.98 1.45 46.42
N GLU A 56 29.20 2.53 46.33
CA GLU A 56 28.24 2.96 47.38
C GLU A 56 27.22 1.87 47.75
N LYS A 57 26.95 0.93 46.84
CA LYS A 57 26.05 -0.22 47.06
C LYS A 57 26.80 -1.50 47.47
N GLY A 58 28.09 -1.40 47.76
CA GLY A 58 28.94 -2.54 48.07
C GLY A 58 29.30 -3.42 46.86
N VAL A 59 29.11 -2.93 45.63
CA VAL A 59 29.40 -3.67 44.40
C VAL A 59 30.56 -3.02 43.65
N ILE A 60 31.68 -3.73 43.53
CA ILE A 60 32.83 -3.22 42.76
C ILE A 60 32.57 -3.46 41.27
N THR A 61 32.47 -2.38 40.50
CA THR A 61 32.43 -2.44 39.04
C THR A 61 33.41 -1.44 38.43
N TYR A 62 33.91 -1.78 37.25
CA TYR A 62 34.86 -0.95 36.50
C TYR A 62 34.26 -0.48 35.17
N CYS A 63 34.66 0.72 34.74
CA CYS A 63 34.43 1.22 33.40
C CYS A 63 35.74 1.65 32.75
N TYR A 64 35.72 1.74 31.42
CA TYR A 64 36.91 2.03 30.60
C TYR A 64 36.69 3.28 29.73
N PRO A 65 36.42 4.46 30.33
CA PRO A 65 36.24 5.68 29.55
C PRO A 65 37.56 6.12 28.91
N PRO A 66 37.50 6.83 27.77
CA PRO A 66 38.63 7.62 27.29
C PRO A 66 39.08 8.63 28.36
N TYR A 67 40.38 8.86 28.52
CA TYR A 67 40.92 9.83 29.48
C TYR A 67 40.36 11.25 29.28
N SER A 68 40.14 11.65 28.03
CA SER A 68 39.46 12.91 27.68
C SER A 68 38.04 13.01 28.23
N HIS A 69 37.30 11.90 28.25
CA HIS A 69 35.97 11.85 28.83
C HIS A 69 36.04 11.82 30.36
N TYR A 70 36.99 11.10 30.95
CA TYR A 70 37.22 11.10 32.40
C TYR A 70 37.39 12.53 32.94
N ASN A 71 38.31 13.31 32.34
CA ASN A 71 38.57 14.70 32.73
C ASN A 71 37.33 15.59 32.59
N LYS A 72 36.64 15.55 31.44
CA LYS A 72 35.42 16.36 31.21
C LYS A 72 34.28 15.98 32.15
N SER A 73 34.10 14.68 32.38
CA SER A 73 32.96 14.18 33.16
C SER A 73 33.07 14.47 34.65
N ARG A 74 34.28 14.81 35.15
CA ARG A 74 34.54 15.19 36.54
C ARG A 74 34.52 16.70 36.78
N GLN A 75 34.31 17.51 35.74
CA GLN A 75 34.26 18.97 35.85
C GLN A 75 33.16 19.49 36.78
N TYR A 76 32.02 18.81 36.81
CA TYR A 76 30.87 19.20 37.63
C TYR A 76 30.71 18.34 38.88
N ILE A 77 31.04 17.05 38.79
CA ILE A 77 30.91 16.09 39.88
C ILE A 77 32.08 15.11 39.84
N GLU A 78 32.79 14.98 40.96
CA GLU A 78 33.95 14.11 41.12
C GLU A 78 33.60 12.62 41.33
N LYS A 79 32.56 12.13 40.67
CA LYS A 79 32.14 10.72 40.67
C LYS A 79 32.26 10.13 39.28
N ASP A 80 32.49 8.82 39.20
CA ASP A 80 32.60 8.02 37.99
C ASP A 80 31.47 7.00 37.95
N ALA A 81 30.92 6.75 36.75
CA ALA A 81 29.79 5.85 36.57
C ALA A 81 30.08 4.79 35.50
N CYS A 82 29.67 3.55 35.77
CA CYS A 82 29.56 2.51 34.74
C CYS A 82 28.33 2.76 33.86
N GLY A 83 28.18 1.98 32.78
CA GLY A 83 27.04 2.11 31.86
C GLY A 83 25.67 2.03 32.55
N ASN A 84 25.54 1.20 33.59
CA ASN A 84 24.30 1.03 34.35
C ASN A 84 24.00 2.20 35.30
N CYS A 85 25.03 2.92 35.74
CA CYS A 85 24.90 4.06 36.66
C CYS A 85 24.99 5.42 35.95
N ALA A 86 25.18 5.44 34.63
CA ALA A 86 25.34 6.67 33.86
C ALA A 86 24.14 7.62 33.97
N SER A 87 22.92 7.08 34.14
CA SER A 87 21.71 7.87 34.37
C SER A 87 21.72 8.60 35.72
N LEU A 88 22.24 7.95 36.78
CA LEU A 88 22.38 8.55 38.12
C LEU A 88 23.39 9.69 38.09
N LYS A 89 24.57 9.46 37.51
CA LYS A 89 25.57 10.53 37.34
C LYS A 89 25.03 11.70 36.54
N ARG A 90 24.32 11.42 35.44
CA ARG A 90 23.72 12.48 34.61
C ARG A 90 22.70 13.30 35.41
N LYS A 91 21.90 12.65 36.25
CA LYS A 91 20.94 13.33 37.13
C LYS A 91 21.64 14.30 38.07
N GLU A 92 22.64 13.83 38.81
CA GLU A 92 23.40 14.69 39.74
C GLU A 92 24.10 15.84 38.97
N VAL A 93 24.70 15.57 37.80
CA VAL A 93 25.36 16.61 36.98
C VAL A 93 24.36 17.68 36.57
N HIS A 94 23.13 17.31 36.19
CA HIS A 94 22.10 18.31 35.88
C HIS A 94 21.67 19.10 37.13
N GLU A 95 21.60 18.46 38.30
CA GLU A 95 21.30 19.15 39.55
C GLU A 95 22.38 20.19 39.88
N ALA A 96 23.66 19.82 39.72
CA ALA A 96 24.79 20.72 39.93
C ALA A 96 24.83 21.87 38.90
N MET A 97 24.55 21.59 37.62
CA MET A 97 24.64 22.60 36.55
C MET A 97 23.42 23.51 36.44
N TYR A 98 22.22 22.96 36.67
CA TYR A 98 20.96 23.60 36.31
C TYR A 98 19.94 23.65 37.46
N GLY A 99 20.28 23.11 38.64
CA GLY A 99 19.38 23.02 39.78
C GLY A 99 18.20 22.05 39.58
N VAL A 100 18.24 21.21 38.54
CA VAL A 100 17.17 20.27 38.19
C VAL A 100 17.72 18.89 37.84
N SER A 101 17.00 17.84 38.21
CA SER A 101 17.35 16.45 37.89
C SER A 101 17.34 16.15 36.38
N TYR A 102 16.51 16.85 35.62
CA TYR A 102 16.39 16.70 34.17
C TYR A 102 16.16 18.06 33.50
N PRO A 103 16.77 18.33 32.31
CA PRO A 103 16.61 19.61 31.62
C PRO A 103 15.16 19.98 31.32
N MET A 104 14.31 18.96 31.10
CA MET A 104 12.87 19.12 30.84
C MET A 104 12.08 19.65 32.04
N GLN A 105 12.65 19.71 33.25
CA GLN A 105 11.99 20.37 34.39
C GLN A 105 12.03 21.91 34.28
N ARG A 106 12.90 22.45 33.43
CA ARG A 106 12.96 23.90 33.18
C ARG A 106 11.94 24.29 32.11
N LYS A 107 11.06 25.23 32.46
CA LYS A 107 10.02 25.76 31.57
C LYS A 107 10.59 26.26 30.23
N GLU A 108 11.72 26.97 30.25
CA GLU A 108 12.41 27.45 29.04
C GLU A 108 12.77 26.34 28.05
N VAL A 109 13.14 25.15 28.56
CA VAL A 109 13.50 24.00 27.72
C VAL A 109 12.22 23.41 27.14
N VAL A 110 11.19 23.21 27.98
CA VAL A 110 9.87 22.71 27.54
C VAL A 110 9.28 23.61 26.46
N ASP A 111 9.33 24.93 26.65
CA ASP A 111 8.77 25.91 25.73
C ASP A 111 9.47 25.88 24.36
N LYS A 112 10.79 25.63 24.30
CA LYS A 112 11.51 25.45 23.03
C LYS A 112 11.08 24.21 22.25
N PHE A 113 10.65 23.16 22.94
CA PHE A 113 10.16 21.93 22.30
C PHE A 113 8.65 21.95 22.05
N ARG A 114 7.90 22.84 22.71
CA ARG A 114 6.46 23.00 22.50
C ARG A 114 6.22 23.68 21.15
N LYS A 115 5.77 22.90 20.18
CA LYS A 115 5.27 23.44 18.91
C LYS A 115 3.89 24.07 19.13
N ASN A 116 3.62 25.17 18.46
CA ASN A 116 2.26 25.73 18.45
C ASN A 116 1.30 24.74 17.77
N PHE A 117 0.02 24.78 18.16
CA PHE A 117 -0.98 23.84 17.67
C PHE A 117 -1.15 23.94 16.14
N ASP A 118 -1.02 25.15 15.58
CA ASP A 118 -1.12 25.36 14.13
C ASP A 118 -0.04 24.62 13.35
N SER A 119 1.21 24.60 13.83
CA SER A 119 2.30 23.82 13.24
C SER A 119 2.03 22.32 13.31
N VAL A 120 1.36 21.87 14.38
CA VAL A 120 0.96 20.46 14.51
C VAL A 120 -0.11 20.16 13.47
N LYS A 121 -1.17 20.98 13.39
CA LYS A 121 -2.26 20.81 12.43
C LYS A 121 -1.76 20.81 10.98
N ASN A 122 -0.91 21.77 10.60
CA ASN A 122 -0.33 21.86 9.25
C ASN A 122 0.45 20.59 8.89
N LEU A 123 1.21 20.01 9.83
CA LEU A 123 1.93 18.76 9.59
C LEU A 123 0.97 17.57 9.32
N PHE A 124 -0.16 17.50 10.01
CA PHE A 124 -1.19 16.49 9.72
C PHE A 124 -1.74 16.66 8.31
N GLU A 125 -2.07 17.90 7.92
CA GLU A 125 -2.57 18.23 6.58
C GLU A 125 -1.55 17.90 5.48
N GLU A 126 -0.28 18.26 5.66
CA GLU A 126 0.84 17.88 4.77
C GLU A 126 0.96 16.36 4.57
N CYS A 127 0.61 15.58 5.59
CA CYS A 127 0.66 14.12 5.54
C CYS A 127 -0.65 13.48 5.03
N GLY A 128 -1.60 14.27 4.53
CA GLY A 128 -2.90 13.78 4.06
C GLY A 128 -3.80 13.27 5.20
N LEU A 129 -3.67 13.86 6.39
CA LEU A 129 -4.44 13.52 7.59
C LEU A 129 -5.26 14.71 8.05
N GLU A 130 -6.50 14.46 8.45
CA GLU A 130 -7.38 15.42 9.11
C GLU A 130 -7.24 15.24 10.63
N LEU A 131 -6.71 16.26 11.32
CA LEU A 131 -6.58 16.26 12.77
C LEU A 131 -7.97 16.48 13.42
N LEU A 132 -8.36 15.58 14.33
CA LEU A 132 -9.67 15.63 15.00
C LEU A 132 -9.62 16.27 16.39
N ALA A 133 -8.42 16.52 16.91
CA ALA A 133 -8.21 17.23 18.17
C ALA A 133 -8.29 18.75 17.98
N SER A 134 -8.60 19.45 19.07
CA SER A 134 -8.53 20.91 19.20
C SER A 134 -7.23 21.36 19.89
N SER A 135 -6.99 22.67 19.94
CA SER A 135 -5.83 23.24 20.65
C SER A 135 -5.84 22.94 22.15
N VAL A 136 -7.02 22.71 22.74
CA VAL A 136 -7.19 22.38 24.16
C VAL A 136 -6.73 20.95 24.46
N ASP A 137 -6.83 20.05 23.46
CA ASP A 137 -6.45 18.64 23.58
C ASP A 137 -4.93 18.43 23.42
N TYR A 138 -4.17 19.48 23.09
CA TYR A 138 -2.74 19.38 22.78
C TYR A 138 -1.87 20.03 23.86
N GLU A 139 -1.17 19.20 24.61
CA GLU A 139 -0.24 19.65 25.65
C GLU A 139 1.17 19.84 25.09
N ASN A 140 1.68 18.83 24.36
CA ASN A 140 3.05 18.77 23.86
C ASN A 140 3.21 17.78 22.69
N ALA A 141 4.43 17.68 22.14
CA ALA A 141 4.75 16.86 20.98
C ALA A 141 4.47 15.35 21.14
N ASP A 142 4.31 14.88 22.38
CA ASP A 142 4.07 13.48 22.74
C ASP A 142 2.59 13.21 23.09
N THR A 143 1.72 14.22 23.02
CA THR A 143 0.26 14.06 23.18
C THR A 143 -0.31 13.18 22.05
N TRP A 144 -1.13 12.19 22.42
CA TRP A 144 -1.80 11.29 21.48
C TRP A 144 -3.02 11.95 20.86
N LEU A 145 -2.88 12.40 19.61
CA LEU A 145 -3.90 13.13 18.89
C LEU A 145 -4.69 12.22 17.94
N PRO A 146 -6.03 12.21 18.02
CA PRO A 146 -6.87 11.49 17.07
C PRO A 146 -6.85 12.15 15.68
N PHE A 147 -6.89 11.33 14.64
CA PHE A 147 -6.91 11.80 13.26
C PHE A 147 -7.71 10.88 12.34
N LYS A 148 -8.09 11.41 11.18
CA LYS A 148 -8.68 10.68 10.06
C LYS A 148 -7.73 10.72 8.86
N CYS A 149 -7.53 9.58 8.21
CA CYS A 149 -6.75 9.52 6.97
C CYS A 149 -7.65 9.84 5.77
N LEU A 150 -7.24 10.79 4.93
CA LEU A 150 -8.03 11.20 3.76
C LEU A 150 -8.11 10.10 2.69
N GLU A 151 -7.06 9.29 2.54
CA GLU A 151 -7.04 8.14 1.62
C GLU A 151 -7.85 6.94 2.14
N HIS A 152 -7.87 6.73 3.47
CA HIS A 152 -8.41 5.51 4.09
C HIS A 152 -9.52 5.85 5.09
N GLN A 153 -10.65 6.35 4.57
CA GLN A 153 -11.77 6.82 5.38
C GLN A 153 -12.43 5.71 6.23
N ASN A 154 -12.31 4.45 5.82
CA ASN A 154 -12.87 3.30 6.53
C ASN A 154 -12.06 2.88 7.78
N VAL A 155 -11.04 3.66 8.14
CA VAL A 155 -10.12 3.35 9.24
C VAL A 155 -10.28 4.36 10.37
N GLU A 156 -11.17 4.04 11.30
CA GLU A 156 -11.51 4.89 12.43
C GLU A 156 -10.60 4.64 13.66
N GLY A 157 -10.64 5.59 14.60
CA GLY A 157 -10.01 5.47 15.92
C GLY A 157 -8.47 5.55 15.94
N GLN A 158 -7.85 6.08 14.89
CA GLN A 158 -6.40 6.20 14.83
C GLN A 158 -5.91 7.39 15.64
N LYS A 159 -4.81 7.20 16.37
CA LYS A 159 -4.12 8.25 17.13
C LYS A 159 -2.63 8.19 16.84
N THR A 160 -1.97 9.34 16.87
CA THR A 160 -0.50 9.46 16.77
C THR A 160 -0.01 10.65 17.58
N THR A 161 1.29 10.73 17.80
CA THR A 161 1.92 11.93 18.37
C THR A 161 2.52 12.80 17.26
N TYR A 162 2.67 14.10 17.53
CA TYR A 162 3.37 15.02 16.61
C TYR A 162 4.81 14.56 16.36
N ARG A 163 5.53 14.15 17.41
CA ARG A 163 6.92 13.64 17.30
C ARG A 163 7.03 12.47 16.33
N THR A 164 6.11 11.52 16.44
CA THR A 164 6.05 10.36 15.55
C THR A 164 5.82 10.84 14.13
N LEU A 165 4.74 11.59 13.89
CA LEU A 165 4.36 12.05 12.56
C LEU A 165 5.46 12.89 11.89
N TYR A 166 6.14 13.76 12.63
CA TYR A 166 7.24 14.58 12.13
C TYR A 166 8.41 13.72 11.63
N SER A 167 8.71 12.63 12.35
CA SER A 167 9.84 11.75 12.04
C SER A 167 9.55 10.79 10.89
N ILE A 168 8.36 10.17 10.86
CA ILE A 168 8.05 9.13 9.87
C ILE A 168 7.19 9.60 8.70
N ARG A 169 6.61 10.81 8.77
CA ARG A 169 5.72 11.41 7.75
C ARG A 169 4.52 10.55 7.35
N THR A 170 4.14 9.57 8.18
CA THR A 170 2.94 8.75 8.00
C THR A 170 2.43 8.25 9.34
N ALA A 171 1.16 8.48 9.68
CA ALA A 171 0.56 7.91 10.90
C ALA A 171 -0.56 6.88 10.63
N CYS A 172 -1.18 6.92 9.44
CA CYS A 172 -2.23 5.97 9.10
C CYS A 172 -1.66 4.53 9.09
N ARG A 173 -2.31 3.59 9.76
CA ARG A 173 -1.86 2.18 9.82
C ARG A 173 -1.84 1.50 8.45
N VAL A 174 -2.64 1.98 7.51
CA VAL A 174 -2.68 1.44 6.13
C VAL A 174 -1.61 2.10 5.28
N CYS A 175 -1.52 3.44 5.26
CA CYS A 175 -0.44 4.16 4.57
C CYS A 175 0.94 3.78 5.13
N GLY A 176 1.08 3.62 6.44
CA GLY A 176 2.32 3.18 7.08
C GLY A 176 2.73 1.77 6.66
N LYS A 177 1.78 0.83 6.55
CA LYS A 177 2.06 -0.50 5.98
C LYS A 177 2.45 -0.41 4.50
N ARG A 178 1.83 0.50 3.76
CA ARG A 178 2.15 0.79 2.35
C ARG A 178 3.55 1.41 2.20
N ASN A 179 3.97 2.26 3.13
CA ASN A 179 5.30 2.91 3.10
C ASN A 179 6.41 2.03 3.69
N GLN A 180 6.07 1.05 4.52
CA GLN A 180 7.01 -0.01 4.96
C GLN A 180 7.36 -1.01 3.84
N ILE A 181 6.71 -0.90 2.68
CA ILE A 181 7.06 -1.68 1.50
C ILE A 181 8.44 -1.23 1.01
N LYS A 182 9.42 -2.14 1.06
CA LYS A 182 10.83 -1.92 0.70
C LYS A 182 11.09 -1.51 -0.76
N TYR A 183 10.05 -1.44 -1.59
CA TYR A 183 10.17 -1.24 -3.04
C TYR A 183 9.13 -0.24 -3.56
N ARG A 184 9.02 0.94 -2.95
CA ARG A 184 8.42 2.12 -3.61
C ARG A 184 9.53 3.05 -4.08
N GLU A 185 9.29 3.85 -5.12
CA GLU A 185 10.30 4.76 -5.70
C GLU A 185 11.00 5.67 -4.67
N ASP A 186 10.31 6.03 -3.60
CA ASP A 186 10.78 6.86 -2.48
C ASP A 186 11.59 6.10 -1.41
N SER A 187 11.68 4.77 -1.50
CA SER A 187 12.44 3.94 -0.55
C SER A 187 13.93 3.92 -0.93
N HIS A 188 14.83 4.10 0.04
CA HIS A 188 16.28 3.86 -0.17
C HIS A 188 16.63 2.42 -0.60
N LEU A 189 15.68 1.48 -0.42
CA LEU A 189 15.80 0.08 -0.86
C LEU A 189 15.26 -0.13 -2.29
N TRP A 190 14.64 0.89 -2.89
CA TRP A 190 14.22 0.88 -4.29
C TRP A 190 15.42 0.99 -5.21
N LYS A 191 15.79 -0.15 -5.79
CA LYS A 191 16.85 -0.24 -6.79
C LYS A 191 16.33 0.11 -8.19
N GLY A 192 15.52 1.17 -8.33
CA GLY A 192 14.95 1.57 -9.63
C GLY A 192 13.92 0.59 -10.20
N GLY A 193 13.21 -0.17 -9.35
CA GLY A 193 12.19 -1.12 -9.76
C GLY A 193 12.69 -2.35 -10.52
N VAL A 194 14.01 -2.59 -10.52
CA VAL A 194 14.65 -3.79 -11.12
C VAL A 194 14.32 -5.12 -10.43
N VAL A 195 13.45 -5.08 -9.41
CA VAL A 195 13.06 -6.26 -8.66
C VAL A 195 12.15 -7.14 -9.53
N PRO A 196 12.44 -8.44 -9.65
CA PRO A 196 11.57 -9.36 -10.37
C PRO A 196 10.18 -9.43 -9.74
N LEU A 197 9.13 -9.51 -10.58
CA LEU A 197 7.75 -9.60 -10.11
C LEU A 197 7.54 -10.73 -9.09
N SER A 198 8.21 -11.88 -9.30
CA SER A 198 8.13 -13.03 -8.40
C SER A 198 8.65 -12.72 -6.98
N THR A 199 9.79 -12.02 -6.88
CA THR A 199 10.36 -11.56 -5.61
C THR A 199 9.41 -10.58 -4.93
N TYR A 200 8.87 -9.62 -5.69
CA TYR A 200 7.90 -8.65 -5.18
C TYR A 200 6.66 -9.32 -4.58
N LEU A 201 6.03 -10.24 -5.31
CA LEU A 201 4.79 -10.90 -4.85
C LEU A 201 5.03 -11.86 -3.68
N ARG A 202 6.19 -12.50 -3.58
CA ARG A 202 6.53 -13.37 -2.43
C ARG A 202 6.55 -12.62 -1.09
N GLU A 203 6.83 -11.32 -1.10
CA GLU A 203 6.73 -10.47 0.10
C GLU A 203 5.28 -10.07 0.40
N ARG A 204 4.43 -9.95 -0.62
CA ARG A 204 3.02 -9.55 -0.45
C ARG A 204 2.09 -10.66 0.01
N ILE A 205 2.49 -11.91 -0.15
CA ILE A 205 1.78 -13.06 0.43
C ILE A 205 2.10 -13.28 1.92
N ASN A 206 2.79 -12.35 2.58
CA ASN A 206 3.07 -12.43 4.02
C ASN A 206 1.82 -12.57 4.91
N PRO A 207 0.66 -11.94 4.61
CA PRO A 207 -0.58 -12.22 5.33
C PRO A 207 -0.97 -13.70 5.27
N TRP A 208 -0.95 -14.31 4.08
CA TRP A 208 -1.21 -15.74 3.90
C TRP A 208 -0.19 -16.61 4.63
N LYS A 209 1.11 -16.26 4.61
CA LYS A 209 2.14 -16.97 5.38
C LYS A 209 1.90 -16.88 6.89
N LYS A 210 1.47 -15.72 7.39
CA LYS A 210 1.17 -15.50 8.81
C LYS A 210 -0.03 -16.34 9.25
N ASP A 211 -1.10 -16.33 8.46
CA ASP A 211 -2.30 -17.13 8.73
C ASP A 211 -1.99 -18.62 8.70
N SER A 212 -1.17 -19.05 7.72
CA SER A 212 -0.67 -20.42 7.64
C SER A 212 0.08 -20.79 8.92
N ARG A 213 1.07 -19.99 9.38
CA ARG A 213 1.76 -20.27 10.64
C ARG A 213 0.84 -20.29 11.86
N ALA A 214 -0.11 -19.35 11.92
CA ALA A 214 -1.05 -19.25 13.04
C ALA A 214 -1.95 -20.50 13.16
N ALA A 215 -2.42 -21.05 12.03
CA ALA A 215 -3.23 -22.27 12.00
C ALA A 215 -2.50 -23.49 12.60
N TRP A 216 -1.18 -23.47 12.60
CA TRP A 216 -0.28 -24.51 13.12
C TRP A 216 0.44 -24.10 14.41
N GLY A 217 -0.05 -23.10 15.13
CA GLY A 217 0.53 -22.67 16.42
C GLY A 217 1.98 -22.19 16.31
N TRP A 218 2.37 -21.69 15.13
CA TRP A 218 3.72 -21.23 14.79
C TRP A 218 4.80 -22.31 14.89
N ARG A 219 4.42 -23.58 14.73
CA ARG A 219 5.33 -24.73 14.79
C ARG A 219 5.45 -25.38 13.43
N CYS A 220 6.61 -25.97 13.18
CA CYS A 220 6.81 -26.87 12.06
C CYS A 220 5.89 -28.09 12.22
N VAL A 221 5.16 -28.43 11.16
CA VAL A 221 4.21 -29.55 11.14
C VAL A 221 4.86 -30.89 11.48
N LEU A 222 6.08 -31.13 10.99
CA LEU A 222 6.77 -32.41 11.18
C LEU A 222 7.60 -32.48 12.46
N SER A 223 8.27 -31.37 12.85
CA SER A 223 9.20 -31.38 14.00
C SER A 223 8.67 -30.73 15.28
N GLY A 224 7.55 -30.00 15.23
CA GLY A 224 6.99 -29.26 16.37
C GLY A 224 7.80 -28.03 16.83
N LYS A 225 8.97 -27.77 16.21
CA LYS A 225 9.86 -26.63 16.54
C LYS A 225 9.34 -25.31 15.95
N LYS A 226 9.59 -24.19 16.65
CA LYS A 226 9.09 -22.86 16.24
C LYS A 226 10.05 -22.05 15.36
N ASN A 227 11.35 -22.30 15.47
CA ASN A 227 12.37 -21.41 14.91
C ASN A 227 12.63 -21.74 13.43
N ASN A 228 12.88 -20.70 12.61
CA ASN A 228 13.28 -20.83 11.21
C ASN A 228 12.29 -21.62 10.33
N THR A 229 10.98 -21.33 10.49
CA THR A 229 9.92 -21.96 9.70
C THR A 229 9.58 -21.18 8.43
N GLU A 230 9.52 -21.90 7.32
CA GLU A 230 9.05 -21.44 6.01
C GLU A 230 7.69 -22.08 5.73
N VAL A 231 6.80 -21.36 5.05
CA VAL A 231 5.48 -21.89 4.67
C VAL A 231 5.62 -22.53 3.30
N HIS A 232 5.38 -23.83 3.24
CA HIS A 232 5.38 -24.61 2.01
C HIS A 232 3.96 -24.66 1.41
N HIS A 233 3.88 -24.54 0.09
CA HIS A 233 2.64 -24.62 -0.68
C HIS A 233 2.30 -26.08 -0.97
N LEU A 234 1.12 -26.55 -0.55
CA LEU A 234 0.71 -27.95 -0.76
C LEU A 234 -0.07 -28.19 -2.04
N ASN A 235 -1.14 -27.43 -2.30
CA ASN A 235 -2.06 -27.74 -3.40
C ASN A 235 -1.64 -27.12 -4.74
N ARG A 236 -0.81 -26.08 -4.69
CA ARG A 236 -0.36 -25.35 -5.88
C ARG A 236 0.87 -24.53 -5.58
N ASN A 237 1.93 -24.72 -6.36
CA ASN A 237 3.19 -24.02 -6.20
C ASN A 237 3.04 -22.52 -6.56
N PHE A 238 3.98 -21.72 -6.07
CA PHE A 238 3.96 -20.26 -6.28
C PHE A 238 3.97 -19.85 -7.76
N ASN A 239 4.72 -20.55 -8.61
CA ASN A 239 4.84 -20.18 -10.03
C ASN A 239 3.51 -20.42 -10.75
N SER A 240 2.84 -21.55 -10.48
CA SER A 240 1.51 -21.87 -10.99
C SER A 240 0.47 -20.83 -10.54
N ILE A 241 0.55 -20.33 -9.29
CA ILE A 241 -0.31 -19.24 -8.81
C ILE A 241 0.02 -17.90 -9.49
N LEU A 242 1.30 -17.58 -9.71
CA LEU A 242 1.72 -16.35 -10.39
C LEU A 242 1.20 -16.30 -11.84
N GLN A 243 1.32 -17.41 -12.58
CA GLN A 243 0.80 -17.48 -13.96
C GLN A 243 -0.72 -17.29 -14.00
N GLU A 244 -1.45 -17.94 -13.09
CA GLU A 244 -2.90 -17.76 -12.98
C GLU A 244 -3.28 -16.33 -12.58
N THR A 245 -2.49 -15.68 -11.73
CA THR A 245 -2.67 -14.27 -11.38
C THR A 245 -2.62 -13.39 -12.63
N LEU A 246 -1.61 -13.58 -13.48
CA LEU A 246 -1.43 -12.80 -14.71
C LEU A 246 -2.56 -13.08 -15.72
N ILE A 247 -2.94 -14.34 -15.91
CA ILE A 247 -4.06 -14.72 -16.78
C ILE A 247 -5.37 -14.10 -16.30
N SER A 248 -5.64 -14.13 -14.98
CA SER A 248 -6.89 -13.65 -14.40
C SER A 248 -6.99 -12.12 -14.34
N THR A 249 -5.85 -11.43 -14.35
CA THR A 249 -5.78 -9.96 -14.42
C THR A 249 -5.73 -9.44 -15.86
N ASP A 250 -5.54 -10.31 -16.85
CA ASP A 250 -5.31 -9.98 -18.26
C ASP A 250 -4.07 -9.09 -18.44
N LEU A 251 -3.00 -9.41 -17.71
CA LEU A 251 -1.73 -8.69 -17.73
C LEU A 251 -0.60 -9.62 -18.20
N PRO A 252 0.37 -9.11 -19.00
CA PRO A 252 1.52 -9.89 -19.41
C PRO A 252 2.49 -10.11 -18.24
N LEU A 253 3.32 -11.14 -18.34
CA LEU A 253 4.50 -11.28 -17.48
C LEU A 253 5.58 -10.31 -17.99
N LEU A 254 5.93 -9.33 -17.15
CA LEU A 254 7.03 -8.41 -17.36
C LEU A 254 8.15 -8.77 -16.38
N GLU A 255 9.39 -8.49 -16.75
CA GLU A 255 10.55 -8.95 -15.98
C GLU A 255 10.66 -8.19 -14.66
N LYS A 256 10.39 -6.88 -14.71
CA LYS A 256 10.60 -5.95 -13.60
C LYS A 256 9.30 -5.29 -13.18
N ILE A 257 9.20 -4.97 -11.90
CA ILE A 257 8.00 -4.30 -11.37
C ILE A 257 7.83 -2.87 -11.90
N SER A 258 8.91 -2.18 -12.27
CA SER A 258 8.86 -0.84 -12.88
C SER A 258 8.19 -0.81 -14.25
N GLU A 259 8.05 -1.96 -14.91
CA GLU A 259 7.41 -2.06 -16.22
C GLU A 259 5.87 -2.10 -16.11
N TYR A 260 5.34 -2.27 -14.89
CA TYR A 260 3.91 -2.22 -14.61
C TYR A 260 3.48 -0.82 -14.18
N GLN A 261 2.27 -0.41 -14.58
CA GLN A 261 1.60 0.75 -13.97
C GLN A 261 1.23 0.43 -12.51
N GLU A 262 1.26 1.42 -11.61
CA GLU A 262 0.99 1.20 -10.17
C GLU A 262 -0.38 0.51 -9.95
N LYS A 263 -1.41 0.94 -10.69
CA LYS A 263 -2.75 0.33 -10.63
C LYS A 263 -2.78 -1.15 -11.04
N ASP A 264 -1.95 -1.53 -12.00
CA ASP A 264 -1.88 -2.90 -12.52
C ASP A 264 -1.12 -3.78 -11.53
N LEU A 265 -0.04 -3.26 -10.95
CA LEU A 265 0.73 -3.94 -9.91
C LEU A 265 -0.11 -4.20 -8.66
N LEU A 266 -0.93 -3.24 -8.23
CA LEU A 266 -1.90 -3.42 -7.13
C LEU A 266 -2.91 -4.53 -7.45
N ARG A 267 -3.44 -4.55 -8.68
CA ARG A 267 -4.38 -5.59 -9.12
C ARG A 267 -3.73 -6.98 -9.13
N ILE A 268 -2.47 -7.09 -9.54
CA ILE A 268 -1.68 -8.34 -9.48
C ILE A 268 -1.47 -8.76 -8.02
N GLU A 269 -1.10 -7.83 -7.13
CA GLU A 269 -0.90 -8.10 -5.71
C GLU A 269 -2.15 -8.68 -5.06
N GLU A 270 -3.28 -7.98 -5.20
CA GLU A 270 -4.57 -8.38 -4.63
C GLU A 270 -4.99 -9.77 -5.15
N LYS A 271 -4.84 -9.99 -6.46
CA LYS A 271 -5.24 -11.24 -7.08
C LYS A 271 -4.31 -12.40 -6.73
N CYS A 272 -3.00 -12.16 -6.60
CA CYS A 272 -2.04 -13.16 -6.16
C CYS A 272 -2.34 -13.61 -4.73
N LEU A 273 -2.58 -12.66 -3.83
CA LEU A 273 -2.95 -12.96 -2.46
C LEU A 273 -4.30 -13.71 -2.39
N GLU A 274 -5.29 -13.28 -3.16
CA GLU A 274 -6.59 -13.96 -3.30
C GLU A 274 -6.40 -15.43 -3.68
N LEU A 275 -5.59 -15.72 -4.69
CA LEU A 275 -5.35 -17.09 -5.15
C LEU A 275 -4.60 -17.93 -4.12
N HIS A 276 -3.66 -17.37 -3.36
CA HIS A 276 -3.01 -18.10 -2.28
C HIS A 276 -4.03 -18.58 -1.23
N TYR A 277 -5.01 -17.75 -0.87
CA TYR A 277 -6.10 -18.21 0.01
C TYR A 277 -7.06 -19.17 -0.68
N HIS A 278 -7.30 -19.02 -1.98
CA HIS A 278 -8.15 -19.94 -2.75
C HIS A 278 -7.62 -21.39 -2.70
N TYR A 279 -6.31 -21.56 -2.84
CA TYR A 279 -5.65 -22.87 -2.77
C TYR A 279 -5.41 -23.37 -1.34
N GLY A 280 -5.91 -22.66 -0.33
CA GLY A 280 -5.78 -23.03 1.08
C GLY A 280 -4.50 -22.52 1.74
N LEU A 281 -4.42 -22.70 3.05
CA LEU A 281 -3.23 -22.32 3.82
C LEU A 281 -2.04 -23.23 3.46
N GLY A 282 -0.81 -22.74 3.64
CA GLY A 282 0.36 -23.59 3.53
C GLY A 282 0.68 -24.31 4.84
N ILE A 283 1.66 -25.20 4.80
CA ILE A 283 2.18 -25.87 5.99
C ILE A 283 3.53 -25.26 6.41
N PRO A 284 3.71 -24.89 7.68
CA PRO A 284 5.01 -24.46 8.16
C PRO A 284 5.97 -25.65 8.28
N LEU A 285 7.13 -25.55 7.63
CA LEU A 285 8.22 -26.51 7.71
C LEU A 285 9.48 -25.78 8.19
N LEU A 286 10.36 -26.46 8.92
CA LEU A 286 11.70 -25.92 9.13
C LEU A 286 12.38 -25.75 7.78
N ARG A 287 13.20 -24.70 7.63
CA ARG A 287 13.92 -24.43 6.38
C ARG A 287 14.75 -25.61 5.87
N THR A 288 15.33 -26.42 6.75
CA THR A 288 16.04 -27.66 6.38
C THR A 288 15.08 -28.68 5.78
N ILE A 289 14.01 -29.00 6.50
CA ILE A 289 12.96 -29.93 6.06
C ILE A 289 12.32 -29.50 4.73
N HIS A 290 12.06 -28.20 4.57
CA HIS A 290 11.50 -27.64 3.33
C HIS A 290 12.43 -27.84 2.12
N LYS A 291 13.74 -27.68 2.32
CA LYS A 291 14.75 -27.95 1.29
C LYS A 291 14.86 -29.44 1.00
N ASP A 292 14.86 -30.29 2.03
CA ASP A 292 14.96 -31.74 1.89
C ASP A 292 13.78 -32.30 1.11
N TYR A 293 12.57 -31.79 1.38
CA TYR A 293 11.37 -32.11 0.60
C TYR A 293 11.56 -31.78 -0.88
N HIS A 294 11.93 -30.53 -1.20
CA HIS A 294 12.15 -30.10 -2.58
C HIS A 294 13.34 -30.78 -3.27
N SER A 295 14.32 -31.29 -2.50
CA SER A 295 15.43 -32.07 -3.04
C SER A 295 15.01 -33.47 -3.49
N GLN A 296 13.97 -34.04 -2.86
CA GLN A 296 13.49 -35.39 -3.17
C GLN A 296 12.37 -35.39 -4.22
N TYR A 297 11.42 -34.45 -4.12
CA TYR A 297 10.20 -34.45 -4.94
C TYR A 297 10.14 -33.30 -5.97
N GLY A 298 11.20 -32.48 -6.04
CA GLY A 298 11.28 -31.37 -6.98
C GLY A 298 10.46 -30.14 -6.55
N LYS A 299 10.24 -29.23 -7.50
CA LYS A 299 9.56 -27.93 -7.28
C LYS A 299 8.24 -27.80 -8.03
N GLU A 300 7.77 -28.89 -8.63
CA GLU A 300 6.50 -28.90 -9.37
C GLU A 300 5.31 -28.78 -8.40
N ASP A 301 4.10 -28.73 -8.96
CA ASP A 301 2.89 -28.75 -8.13
C ASP A 301 2.92 -30.03 -7.28
N GLY A 302 3.16 -29.84 -5.98
CA GLY A 302 3.06 -30.91 -5.01
C GLY A 302 1.60 -31.34 -4.91
N ASP A 303 1.40 -32.60 -4.58
CA ASP A 303 0.12 -33.10 -4.10
C ASP A 303 0.26 -33.45 -2.62
N ILE A 304 -0.82 -33.35 -1.87
CA ILE A 304 -0.85 -33.73 -0.45
C ILE A 304 -0.30 -35.15 -0.26
N HIS A 305 -0.56 -36.06 -1.21
CA HIS A 305 -0.05 -37.42 -1.19
C HIS A 305 1.48 -37.50 -1.20
N THR A 306 2.16 -36.71 -2.04
CA THR A 306 3.63 -36.65 -2.07
C THR A 306 4.24 -36.09 -0.78
N PHE A 307 3.57 -35.10 -0.18
CA PHE A 307 3.99 -34.59 1.12
C PHE A 307 3.80 -35.61 2.24
N MET A 308 2.68 -36.35 2.23
CA MET A 308 2.42 -37.40 3.21
C MET A 308 3.43 -38.54 3.08
N GLU A 309 3.78 -38.96 1.86
CA GLU A 309 4.84 -39.93 1.62
C GLU A 309 6.18 -39.47 2.21
N PHE A 310 6.57 -38.21 1.97
CA PHE A 310 7.77 -37.63 2.58
C PHE A 310 7.71 -37.63 4.12
N ALA A 311 6.57 -37.23 4.69
CA ALA A 311 6.37 -37.18 6.13
C ALA A 311 6.45 -38.57 6.78
N GLU A 312 5.86 -39.59 6.16
CA GLU A 312 5.93 -40.97 6.63
C GLU A 312 7.35 -41.53 6.50
N LYS A 313 7.96 -41.41 5.31
CA LYS A 313 9.29 -41.96 5.01
C LYS A 313 10.40 -41.35 5.85
N CYS A 314 10.39 -40.04 6.04
CA CYS A 314 11.49 -39.32 6.69
C CYS A 314 11.24 -39.04 8.18
N TYR A 315 9.99 -39.03 8.63
CA TYR A 315 9.62 -38.64 10.00
C TYR A 315 8.69 -39.62 10.71
N GLY A 316 8.28 -40.72 10.07
CA GLY A 316 7.47 -41.78 10.68
C GLY A 316 6.04 -41.35 11.05
N VAL A 317 5.53 -40.26 10.46
CA VAL A 317 4.20 -39.74 10.79
C VAL A 317 3.12 -40.52 10.03
N LYS A 318 2.20 -41.20 10.73
CA LYS A 318 1.10 -41.98 10.13
C LYS A 318 -0.29 -41.44 10.45
N GLY A 319 -1.22 -41.53 9.48
CA GLY A 319 -2.68 -41.48 9.65
C GLY A 319 -3.28 -40.13 10.07
N SER A 320 -3.00 -39.65 11.28
CA SER A 320 -3.66 -38.47 11.87
C SER A 320 -3.25 -37.15 11.22
N LEU A 321 -2.08 -37.09 10.60
CA LEU A 321 -1.58 -35.88 9.95
C LEU A 321 -2.39 -35.53 8.70
N GLU A 322 -2.86 -36.52 7.93
CA GLU A 322 -3.61 -36.24 6.69
C GLU A 322 -4.94 -35.55 7.00
N GLU A 323 -5.66 -36.06 8.00
CA GLU A 323 -6.92 -35.49 8.46
C GLU A 323 -6.71 -34.09 9.05
N TRP A 324 -5.65 -33.89 9.84
CA TRP A 324 -5.28 -32.59 10.38
C TRP A 324 -4.91 -31.59 9.30
N VAL A 325 -4.11 -32.01 8.31
CA VAL A 325 -3.75 -31.19 7.16
C VAL A 325 -5.03 -30.84 6.39
N LYS A 326 -5.88 -31.81 6.03
CA LYS A 326 -7.15 -31.56 5.35
C LYS A 326 -8.05 -30.60 6.13
N LEU A 327 -8.24 -30.82 7.43
CA LEU A 327 -9.05 -29.97 8.31
C LEU A 327 -8.52 -28.52 8.39
N LYS A 328 -7.19 -28.35 8.49
CA LYS A 328 -6.56 -27.02 8.57
C LYS A 328 -6.44 -26.34 7.20
N LEU A 329 -6.37 -27.10 6.12
CA LEU A 329 -6.42 -26.60 4.74
C LEU A 329 -7.82 -26.13 4.34
N ASP A 330 -8.87 -26.76 4.87
CA ASP A 330 -10.26 -26.32 4.68
C ASP A 330 -10.63 -25.10 5.55
N PHE A 331 -9.84 -24.78 6.56
CA PHE A 331 -10.01 -23.62 7.43
C PHE A 331 -9.82 -22.32 6.62
N LYS A 332 -10.93 -21.81 6.08
CA LYS A 332 -11.06 -20.69 5.14
C LYS A 332 -10.73 -21.01 3.68
N LYS A 333 -11.24 -22.11 3.12
CA LYS A 333 -11.69 -22.05 1.72
C LYS A 333 -12.83 -21.05 1.61
N LYS A 334 -12.47 -19.77 1.56
CA LYS A 334 -13.37 -18.74 1.05
C LYS A 334 -13.72 -19.23 -0.36
N PRO A 335 -15.00 -19.44 -0.73
CA PRO A 335 -15.40 -19.90 -2.08
C PRO A 335 -15.20 -18.80 -3.14
N TYR A 336 -14.13 -18.03 -3.00
CA TYR A 336 -13.73 -16.97 -3.89
C TYR A 336 -12.89 -17.60 -4.98
N GLY A 337 -13.27 -17.38 -6.23
CA GLY A 337 -12.34 -17.53 -7.35
C GLY A 337 -12.81 -18.42 -8.48
N LYS A 338 -13.47 -19.56 -8.22
CA LYS A 338 -13.98 -20.43 -9.31
C LYS A 338 -15.28 -19.92 -9.91
N TYR A 339 -16.12 -19.28 -9.08
CA TYR A 339 -17.42 -18.80 -9.52
C TYR A 339 -17.50 -17.28 -9.53
N HIS A 340 -18.22 -16.74 -10.52
CA HIS A 340 -18.71 -15.38 -10.50
C HIS A 340 -19.70 -15.21 -9.34
N HIS A 341 -19.58 -14.11 -8.61
CA HIS A 341 -20.63 -13.72 -7.67
C HIS A 341 -21.94 -13.46 -8.45
N PRO A 342 -23.09 -13.92 -7.92
CA PRO A 342 -24.37 -13.60 -8.50
C PRO A 342 -24.55 -12.08 -8.64
N LYS A 343 -25.05 -11.62 -9.78
CA LYS A 343 -25.39 -10.21 -9.97
C LYS A 343 -26.56 -9.86 -9.05
N LYS A 344 -26.41 -8.80 -8.25
CA LYS A 344 -27.49 -8.28 -7.38
C LYS A 344 -28.56 -7.50 -8.15
N VAL A 345 -28.24 -7.00 -9.34
CA VAL A 345 -29.10 -6.13 -10.15
C VAL A 345 -28.96 -6.50 -11.62
N GLY A 346 -30.08 -6.61 -12.34
CA GLY A 346 -30.14 -6.88 -13.77
C GLY A 346 -31.17 -7.95 -14.13
N LYS A 347 -31.33 -8.20 -15.43
CA LYS A 347 -32.24 -9.26 -15.91
C LYS A 347 -31.72 -10.67 -15.59
N SER A 348 -30.41 -10.83 -15.42
CA SER A 348 -29.73 -12.10 -15.19
C SER A 348 -29.01 -12.09 -13.83
N ARG A 349 -29.11 -13.18 -13.08
CA ARG A 349 -28.27 -13.45 -11.90
C ARG A 349 -26.85 -13.93 -12.27
N PHE A 350 -26.63 -14.38 -13.51
CA PHE A 350 -25.34 -14.92 -13.97
C PHE A 350 -24.46 -13.88 -14.69
N SER A 351 -23.14 -14.02 -14.53
CA SER A 351 -22.14 -13.22 -15.22
C SER A 351 -22.09 -13.53 -16.71
N GLY A 352 -21.91 -12.49 -17.53
CA GLY A 352 -21.88 -12.63 -18.98
C GLY A 352 -23.21 -13.00 -19.66
N VAL A 353 -24.29 -13.23 -18.90
CA VAL A 353 -25.60 -13.61 -19.45
C VAL A 353 -26.53 -12.39 -19.55
N THR A 354 -27.26 -12.31 -20.66
CA THR A 354 -28.18 -11.21 -20.97
C THR A 354 -29.44 -11.69 -21.70
N PHE A 355 -30.59 -11.10 -21.39
CA PHE A 355 -31.86 -11.34 -22.09
C PHE A 355 -32.15 -10.23 -23.12
N SER A 356 -32.29 -10.61 -24.39
CA SER A 356 -32.59 -9.67 -25.48
C SER A 356 -33.42 -10.35 -26.57
N LYS A 357 -34.40 -9.62 -27.13
CA LYS A 357 -35.26 -10.12 -28.22
C LYS A 357 -35.96 -11.46 -27.91
N GLY A 358 -36.44 -11.63 -26.68
CA GLY A 358 -37.16 -12.82 -26.25
C GLY A 358 -36.29 -14.07 -26.02
N LYS A 359 -34.96 -13.97 -26.13
CA LYS A 359 -34.04 -15.08 -25.93
C LYS A 359 -32.91 -14.70 -24.98
N TRP A 360 -32.36 -15.72 -24.31
CA TRP A 360 -31.14 -15.60 -23.52
C TRP A 360 -29.90 -15.76 -24.39
N SER A 361 -28.83 -15.13 -23.94
CA SER A 361 -27.53 -15.12 -24.62
C SER A 361 -26.42 -14.99 -23.61
N TYR A 362 -25.22 -15.44 -23.98
CA TYR A 362 -24.00 -15.13 -23.23
C TYR A 362 -23.01 -14.34 -24.08
N ALA A 363 -22.19 -13.55 -23.41
CA ALA A 363 -21.04 -12.85 -23.97
C ALA A 363 -19.83 -13.02 -23.05
N LEU A 364 -18.73 -13.50 -23.62
CA LEU A 364 -17.44 -13.68 -22.98
C LEU A 364 -16.36 -12.94 -23.78
N TYR A 365 -15.49 -12.21 -23.09
CA TYR A 365 -14.34 -11.56 -23.70
C TYR A 365 -13.05 -12.17 -23.17
N PHE A 366 -12.12 -12.44 -24.06
CA PHE A 366 -10.79 -12.96 -23.71
C PHE A 366 -9.77 -12.58 -24.78
N ARG A 367 -8.65 -11.96 -24.37
CA ARG A 367 -7.55 -11.54 -25.25
C ARG A 367 -8.03 -10.78 -26.50
N GLY A 368 -8.87 -9.77 -26.30
CA GLY A 368 -9.45 -8.95 -27.38
C GLY A 368 -10.52 -9.63 -28.24
N ASN A 369 -10.79 -10.93 -28.06
CA ASN A 369 -11.82 -11.65 -28.80
C ASN A 369 -13.14 -11.68 -28.01
N ALA A 370 -14.25 -11.50 -28.72
CA ALA A 370 -15.60 -11.57 -28.16
C ALA A 370 -16.32 -12.86 -28.63
N TYR A 371 -16.65 -13.71 -27.67
CA TYR A 371 -17.40 -14.95 -27.87
C TYR A 371 -18.84 -14.73 -27.43
N ARG A 372 -19.78 -14.74 -28.38
CA ARG A 372 -21.19 -14.50 -28.12
C ARG A 372 -22.05 -15.58 -28.77
N GLN A 373 -23.01 -16.09 -28.02
CA GLN A 373 -24.01 -17.01 -28.55
C GLN A 373 -25.38 -16.63 -27.99
N GLN A 374 -26.40 -16.64 -28.85
CA GLN A 374 -27.78 -16.25 -28.55
C GLN A 374 -28.71 -17.43 -28.81
N GLY A 375 -29.97 -17.32 -28.37
CA GLY A 375 -31.02 -18.28 -28.73
C GLY A 375 -31.34 -19.30 -27.65
N TYR A 376 -30.90 -19.11 -26.41
CA TYR A 376 -31.25 -19.98 -25.29
C TYR A 376 -32.65 -19.64 -24.77
N GLU A 377 -33.43 -20.65 -24.37
CA GLU A 377 -34.78 -20.45 -23.84
C GLU A 377 -34.75 -20.00 -22.39
N THR A 378 -33.74 -20.46 -21.64
CA THR A 378 -33.59 -20.12 -20.23
C THR A 378 -32.25 -19.45 -19.92
N GLU A 379 -32.25 -18.69 -18.83
CA GLU A 379 -31.05 -18.08 -18.29
C GLU A 379 -29.99 -19.13 -17.91
N VAL A 380 -30.46 -20.27 -17.39
CA VAL A 380 -29.66 -21.42 -16.95
C VAL A 380 -28.90 -22.05 -18.12
N GLU A 381 -29.56 -22.25 -19.26
CA GLU A 381 -28.92 -22.74 -20.49
C GLU A 381 -27.81 -21.80 -20.97
N ALA A 382 -28.07 -20.48 -20.98
CA ALA A 382 -27.08 -19.49 -21.38
C ALA A 382 -25.87 -19.44 -20.42
N ALA A 383 -26.12 -19.55 -19.11
CA ALA A 383 -25.07 -19.60 -18.09
C ALA A 383 -24.24 -20.89 -18.17
N TYR A 384 -24.88 -22.03 -18.45
CA TYR A 384 -24.19 -23.30 -18.68
C TYR A 384 -23.31 -23.24 -19.93
N ALA A 385 -23.82 -22.68 -21.03
CA ALA A 385 -23.04 -22.47 -22.25
C ALA A 385 -21.87 -21.49 -22.06
N TYR A 386 -22.06 -20.42 -21.26
CA TYR A 386 -20.97 -19.54 -20.85
C TYR A 386 -19.87 -20.34 -20.13
N ASN A 387 -20.25 -21.21 -19.19
CA ASN A 387 -19.29 -22.01 -18.42
C ASN A 387 -18.48 -22.94 -19.32
N LEU A 388 -19.15 -23.65 -20.23
CA LEU A 388 -18.49 -24.53 -21.20
C LEU A 388 -17.49 -23.74 -22.07
N LYS A 389 -17.91 -22.58 -22.61
CA LYS A 389 -17.03 -21.75 -23.45
C LYS A 389 -15.87 -21.13 -22.65
N SER A 390 -16.12 -20.75 -21.40
CA SER A 390 -15.10 -20.23 -20.50
C SER A 390 -14.05 -21.30 -20.20
N LEU A 391 -14.47 -22.54 -19.90
CA LEU A 391 -13.57 -23.70 -19.72
C LEU A 391 -12.77 -24.01 -20.99
N GLU A 392 -13.41 -23.98 -22.15
CA GLU A 392 -12.74 -24.22 -23.43
C GLU A 392 -11.61 -23.21 -23.69
N ILE A 393 -11.85 -21.93 -23.41
CA ILE A 393 -10.90 -20.84 -23.74
C ILE A 393 -9.84 -20.64 -22.65
N LYS A 394 -10.24 -20.72 -21.38
CA LYS A 394 -9.41 -20.38 -20.21
C LYS A 394 -8.89 -21.62 -19.48
N GLY A 395 -9.29 -22.81 -19.90
CA GLY A 395 -8.94 -24.07 -19.23
C GLY A 395 -9.56 -24.17 -17.84
N GLU A 396 -8.86 -24.88 -16.95
CA GLU A 396 -9.25 -25.03 -15.54
C GLU A 396 -9.34 -23.71 -14.75
N TYR A 397 -8.75 -22.63 -15.27
CA TYR A 397 -8.71 -21.29 -14.67
C TYR A 397 -9.95 -20.44 -14.97
N ALA A 398 -10.93 -21.00 -15.68
CA ALA A 398 -12.15 -20.32 -16.04
C ALA A 398 -12.97 -19.93 -14.80
N LYS A 399 -13.27 -18.64 -14.64
CA LYS A 399 -14.37 -18.20 -13.77
C LYS A 399 -15.70 -18.63 -14.40
N LEU A 400 -16.51 -19.34 -13.62
CA LEU A 400 -17.78 -19.95 -14.03
C LEU A 400 -18.97 -19.30 -13.31
N ASN A 401 -20.15 -19.41 -13.86
CA ASN A 401 -21.39 -19.16 -13.15
C ASN A 401 -21.71 -20.33 -12.22
N GLN A 402 -22.17 -20.05 -10.99
CA GLN A 402 -22.53 -21.06 -10.01
C GLN A 402 -23.93 -21.60 -10.31
N LEU A 403 -24.01 -22.81 -10.85
CA LEU A 403 -25.24 -23.51 -11.18
C LEU A 403 -25.47 -24.63 -10.16
N THR A 404 -26.73 -24.86 -9.74
CA THR A 404 -27.09 -26.04 -8.95
C THR A 404 -26.93 -27.32 -9.78
N GLU A 405 -26.87 -28.49 -9.13
CA GLU A 405 -26.79 -29.77 -9.86
C GLU A 405 -28.03 -30.02 -10.71
N GLU A 406 -29.21 -29.60 -10.24
CA GLU A 406 -30.47 -29.65 -10.99
C GLU A 406 -30.41 -28.77 -12.24
N GLU A 407 -29.88 -27.55 -12.11
CA GLU A 407 -29.70 -26.62 -13.24
C GLU A 407 -28.71 -27.14 -14.28
N LYS A 408 -27.59 -27.73 -13.83
CA LYS A 408 -26.63 -28.39 -14.72
C LYS A 408 -27.28 -29.57 -15.44
N ARG A 409 -28.03 -30.41 -14.72
CA ARG A 409 -28.74 -31.56 -15.29
C ARG A 409 -29.80 -31.11 -16.30
N TYR A 410 -30.56 -30.07 -15.97
CA TYR A 410 -31.53 -29.44 -16.87
C TYR A 410 -30.89 -28.97 -18.17
N ALA A 411 -29.82 -28.16 -18.09
CA ALA A 411 -29.12 -27.65 -19.26
C ALA A 411 -28.48 -28.77 -20.09
N LYS A 412 -27.92 -29.79 -19.43
CA LYS A 412 -27.34 -30.96 -20.11
C LYS A 412 -28.41 -31.78 -20.83
N ASN A 413 -29.57 -32.02 -20.21
CA ASN A 413 -30.68 -32.78 -20.80
C ASN A 413 -31.34 -32.04 -21.97
N LYS A 414 -31.33 -30.71 -21.96
CA LYS A 414 -31.75 -29.89 -23.11
C LYS A 414 -30.76 -29.92 -24.28
N GLY A 415 -29.63 -30.61 -24.13
CA GLY A 415 -28.64 -30.75 -25.19
C GLY A 415 -27.98 -29.41 -25.54
N VAL A 416 -27.77 -28.54 -24.55
CA VAL A 416 -27.10 -27.25 -24.75
C VAL A 416 -25.71 -27.49 -25.36
N LYS A 417 -25.58 -27.17 -26.66
CA LYS A 417 -24.31 -27.24 -27.40
C LYS A 417 -23.74 -25.83 -27.55
N VAL A 418 -22.48 -25.66 -27.20
CA VAL A 418 -21.72 -24.47 -27.61
C VAL A 418 -21.46 -24.61 -29.10
N LEU A 419 -22.13 -23.79 -29.89
CA LEU A 419 -21.92 -23.81 -31.33
C LEU A 419 -20.58 -23.12 -31.61
N ILE A 420 -19.66 -23.86 -32.21
CA ILE A 420 -18.42 -23.28 -32.74
C ILE A 420 -18.87 -22.27 -33.81
N PRO A 421 -18.53 -20.97 -33.68
CA PRO A 421 -18.84 -20.02 -34.73
C PRO A 421 -18.15 -20.49 -36.01
N LYS A 422 -18.95 -20.92 -37.00
CA LYS A 422 -18.44 -21.30 -38.32
C LYS A 422 -17.83 -20.06 -38.97
N GLY A 423 -16.50 -20.05 -39.02
CA GLY A 423 -15.68 -19.06 -39.72
C GLY A 423 -15.45 -17.77 -38.93
N LYS A 424 -14.16 -17.42 -38.76
CA LYS A 424 -13.73 -16.04 -38.53
C LYS A 424 -14.30 -15.20 -39.67
N ARG A 425 -15.45 -14.55 -39.47
CA ARG A 425 -15.76 -13.35 -40.25
C ARG A 425 -14.72 -12.32 -39.82
N GLY A 426 -13.60 -12.30 -40.54
CA GLY A 426 -12.61 -11.24 -40.46
C GLY A 426 -13.38 -9.94 -40.65
N ARG A 427 -13.64 -9.25 -39.55
CA ARG A 427 -14.10 -7.87 -39.63
C ARG A 427 -12.91 -7.11 -40.18
N ASN A 428 -12.97 -6.75 -41.46
CA ASN A 428 -12.16 -5.67 -42.00
C ASN A 428 -12.27 -4.51 -41.00
N SER A 429 -11.12 -4.21 -40.38
CA SER A 429 -10.98 -3.39 -39.16
C SER A 429 -11.28 -1.91 -39.37
N LYS A 430 -11.93 -1.52 -40.47
CA LYS A 430 -12.20 -0.11 -40.77
C LYS A 430 -13.43 0.48 -40.06
N ASN A 431 -14.25 -0.32 -39.36
CA ASN A 431 -15.49 0.20 -38.73
C ASN A 431 -15.84 -0.33 -37.32
N SER A 432 -14.93 -1.00 -36.59
CA SER A 432 -15.28 -1.65 -35.30
C SER A 432 -14.93 -0.88 -34.02
N SER A 433 -14.68 0.44 -34.07
CA SER A 433 -14.35 1.22 -32.87
C SER A 433 -15.56 1.63 -32.00
N ARG A 434 -16.79 1.22 -32.33
CA ARG A 434 -17.97 1.79 -31.67
C ARG A 434 -18.51 1.11 -30.42
N HIS A 435 -18.08 -0.09 -29.99
CA HIS A 435 -18.69 -0.70 -28.79
C HIS A 435 -17.79 -1.65 -27.99
N ILE A 436 -16.63 -1.14 -27.54
CA ILE A 436 -16.03 -1.61 -26.28
C ILE A 436 -16.00 -0.40 -25.36
N GLN A 437 -17.08 -0.22 -24.61
CA GLN A 437 -17.18 0.83 -23.61
C GLN A 437 -16.46 0.33 -22.37
N GLN A 438 -15.14 0.54 -22.31
CA GLN A 438 -14.45 0.67 -21.04
C GLN A 438 -15.19 1.76 -20.24
N LYS A 439 -15.36 1.57 -18.92
CA LYS A 439 -15.79 2.65 -18.03
C LYS A 439 -14.69 3.72 -18.12
N LEU A 440 -14.87 4.67 -19.01
CA LEU A 440 -14.00 5.82 -19.16
C LEU A 440 -14.63 6.94 -18.36
N ASP A 441 -13.86 7.55 -17.47
CA ASP A 441 -14.29 8.75 -16.74
C ASP A 441 -14.31 9.98 -17.67
N TYR A 442 -13.68 9.86 -18.86
CA TYR A 442 -13.60 10.93 -19.85
C TYR A 442 -13.89 10.46 -21.29
N TYR A 443 -14.41 11.37 -22.13
CA TYR A 443 -14.53 11.11 -23.57
C TYR A 443 -13.15 11.05 -24.25
N PRO A 444 -12.91 10.12 -25.20
CA PRO A 444 -11.69 10.10 -26.00
C PRO A 444 -11.59 11.35 -26.89
N LEU A 445 -10.36 11.83 -27.10
CA LEU A 445 -10.07 12.99 -27.94
C LEU A 445 -10.52 12.76 -29.39
N LYS A 446 -11.21 13.75 -29.98
CA LYS A 446 -11.57 13.74 -31.41
C LYS A 446 -10.37 14.09 -32.29
N LYS A 447 -10.37 13.62 -33.55
CA LYS A 447 -9.37 14.00 -34.58
C LYS A 447 -9.63 15.42 -35.10
N GLU A 448 -8.57 16.05 -35.65
CA GLU A 448 -8.47 17.46 -36.02
C GLU A 448 -9.60 17.99 -36.93
N GLY A 449 -10.02 19.24 -36.67
CA GLY A 449 -10.93 20.04 -37.51
C GLY A 449 -12.21 20.52 -36.80
N GLU A 450 -12.66 19.80 -35.79
CA GLU A 450 -13.76 20.16 -34.90
C GLU A 450 -13.24 19.95 -33.48
N THR A 451 -13.50 20.89 -32.55
CA THR A 451 -13.02 20.84 -31.15
C THR A 451 -12.78 19.43 -30.59
N ARG A 452 -11.70 19.27 -29.83
CA ARG A 452 -11.35 17.99 -29.19
C ARG A 452 -12.38 17.51 -28.16
N PHE A 453 -13.31 18.37 -27.76
CA PHE A 453 -14.30 18.09 -26.72
C PHE A 453 -15.61 17.52 -27.28
N THR A 454 -16.19 16.55 -26.58
CA THR A 454 -17.46 15.92 -26.94
C THR A 454 -18.63 16.82 -26.56
N ASN A 455 -19.64 16.89 -27.44
CA ASN A 455 -20.81 17.76 -27.29
C ASN A 455 -20.50 19.26 -27.23
N VAL A 456 -19.32 19.67 -27.70
CA VAL A 456 -18.95 21.07 -27.91
C VAL A 456 -18.84 21.30 -29.42
N ARG A 457 -19.29 22.46 -29.88
CA ARG A 457 -19.16 22.87 -31.30
C ARG A 457 -19.20 24.38 -31.45
N PHE A 458 -18.61 24.86 -32.54
CA PHE A 458 -18.66 26.28 -32.90
C PHE A 458 -19.98 26.59 -33.63
N ASN A 459 -20.69 27.61 -33.17
CA ASN A 459 -21.91 28.08 -33.82
C ASN A 459 -21.57 29.23 -34.78
N GLN A 460 -21.52 28.92 -36.08
CA GLN A 460 -21.18 29.89 -37.12
C GLN A 460 -22.12 31.11 -37.15
N LYS A 461 -23.42 30.93 -36.85
CA LYS A 461 -24.40 32.03 -36.87
C LYS A 461 -24.12 33.07 -35.78
N ASN A 462 -23.64 32.62 -34.63
CA ASN A 462 -23.44 33.47 -33.45
C ASN A 462 -21.96 33.71 -33.13
N GLN A 463 -21.05 33.27 -34.01
CA GLN A 463 -19.59 33.35 -33.85
C GLN A 463 -19.12 33.02 -32.42
N SER A 464 -19.67 31.93 -31.86
CA SER A 464 -19.38 31.54 -30.48
C SER A 464 -19.44 30.04 -30.29
N TRP A 465 -18.69 29.54 -29.31
CA TRP A 465 -18.73 28.15 -28.90
C TRP A 465 -19.99 27.85 -28.09
N MET A 466 -20.46 26.63 -28.21
CA MET A 466 -21.64 26.12 -27.52
C MET A 466 -21.48 24.65 -27.13
N TYR A 467 -22.23 24.22 -26.12
CA TYR A 467 -22.43 22.80 -25.85
C TYR A 467 -23.90 22.40 -26.00
N ASP A 468 -24.16 21.15 -26.36
CA ASP A 468 -25.50 20.58 -26.41
C ASP A 468 -25.56 19.08 -26.07
N PHE A 469 -26.43 18.69 -25.15
CA PHE A 469 -26.68 17.27 -24.85
C PHE A 469 -28.13 17.00 -24.45
N ARG A 470 -28.56 15.72 -24.53
CA ARG A 470 -29.87 15.26 -24.07
C ARG A 470 -29.74 14.33 -22.87
N PHE A 471 -30.66 14.44 -21.91
CA PHE A 471 -30.81 13.52 -20.79
C PHE A 471 -32.28 13.44 -20.37
N LYS A 472 -32.81 12.21 -20.19
CA LYS A 472 -34.22 11.95 -19.82
C LYS A 472 -35.23 12.77 -20.65
N ASN A 473 -35.09 12.76 -21.97
CA ASN A 473 -35.91 13.51 -22.94
C ASN A 473 -35.86 15.05 -22.84
N LYS A 474 -35.00 15.63 -21.99
CA LYS A 474 -34.74 17.07 -21.94
C LYS A 474 -33.46 17.42 -22.69
N SER A 475 -33.49 18.51 -23.46
CA SER A 475 -32.32 19.05 -24.18
C SER A 475 -31.68 20.17 -23.37
N PHE A 476 -30.38 20.10 -23.17
CA PHE A 476 -29.57 21.11 -22.49
C PHE A 476 -28.62 21.73 -23.50
N THR A 477 -28.84 23.00 -23.81
CA THR A 477 -28.04 23.73 -24.80
C THR A 477 -27.64 25.08 -24.23
N LYS A 478 -26.35 25.42 -24.29
CA LYS A 478 -25.86 26.75 -23.92
C LYS A 478 -24.85 27.25 -24.95
N ARG A 479 -24.97 28.53 -25.31
CA ARG A 479 -24.19 29.22 -26.34
C ARG A 479 -23.51 30.46 -25.75
N GLY A 480 -22.52 30.99 -26.45
CA GLY A 480 -21.88 32.27 -26.12
C GLY A 480 -20.55 32.14 -25.38
N PHE A 481 -19.87 31.00 -25.49
CA PHE A 481 -18.52 30.80 -24.97
C PHE A 481 -17.48 31.30 -25.99
N GLU A 482 -16.37 31.83 -25.51
CA GLU A 482 -15.34 32.48 -26.35
C GLU A 482 -14.44 31.44 -27.03
N ASN A 483 -14.15 30.35 -26.32
CA ASN A 483 -13.36 29.23 -26.82
C ASN A 483 -14.01 27.89 -26.46
N ASP A 484 -13.52 26.81 -27.06
CA ASP A 484 -14.06 25.47 -26.87
C ASP A 484 -13.75 24.90 -25.47
N VAL A 485 -12.65 25.31 -24.84
CA VAL A 485 -12.28 24.96 -23.46
C VAL A 485 -13.34 25.49 -22.46
N GLN A 486 -13.74 26.75 -22.59
CA GLN A 486 -14.82 27.36 -21.79
C GLN A 486 -16.14 26.58 -21.97
N ALA A 487 -16.50 26.25 -23.21
CA ALA A 487 -17.70 25.48 -23.50
C ALA A 487 -17.63 24.04 -22.94
N ALA A 488 -16.45 23.41 -22.97
CA ALA A 488 -16.21 22.07 -22.44
C ALA A 488 -16.26 22.04 -20.91
N TYR A 489 -15.70 23.03 -20.24
CA TYR A 489 -15.78 23.17 -18.80
C TYR A 489 -17.23 23.40 -18.34
N ALA A 490 -17.95 24.30 -19.00
CA ALA A 490 -19.37 24.54 -18.74
C ALA A 490 -20.25 23.29 -18.99
N TYR A 491 -19.92 22.52 -20.04
CA TYR A 491 -20.54 21.22 -20.29
C TYR A 491 -20.32 20.26 -19.12
N ASN A 492 -19.08 20.15 -18.61
CA ASN A 492 -18.73 19.25 -17.51
C ASN A 492 -19.53 19.57 -16.24
N LEU A 493 -19.59 20.85 -15.85
CA LEU A 493 -20.39 21.29 -14.71
C LEU A 493 -21.86 20.90 -14.88
N ARG A 494 -22.45 21.20 -16.04
CA ARG A 494 -23.88 20.94 -16.28
C ARG A 494 -24.19 19.44 -16.36
N VAL A 495 -23.28 18.64 -16.91
CA VAL A 495 -23.45 17.20 -17.01
C VAL A 495 -23.33 16.54 -15.64
N LYS A 496 -22.39 17.00 -14.80
CA LYS A 496 -22.25 16.54 -13.42
C LYS A 496 -23.50 16.87 -12.60
N GLU A 497 -24.05 18.07 -12.73
CA GLU A 497 -25.31 18.48 -12.09
C GLU A 497 -26.49 17.58 -12.50
N VAL A 498 -26.62 17.29 -13.81
CA VAL A 498 -27.79 16.58 -14.36
C VAL A 498 -27.69 15.06 -14.21
N LYS A 499 -26.48 14.48 -14.29
CA LYS A 499 -26.25 13.03 -14.31
C LYS A 499 -25.61 12.48 -13.02
N GLY A 500 -25.11 13.33 -12.13
CA GLY A 500 -24.43 12.94 -10.89
C GLY A 500 -22.93 12.68 -11.05
N GLU A 501 -22.30 12.14 -10.00
CA GLU A 501 -20.85 11.88 -9.94
C GLU A 501 -20.36 10.83 -10.96
N GLU A 502 -21.24 9.95 -11.45
CA GLU A 502 -20.89 8.94 -12.46
C GLU A 502 -20.93 9.47 -13.91
N ALA A 503 -21.00 10.79 -14.09
CA ALA A 503 -21.09 11.37 -15.42
C ALA A 503 -19.76 11.34 -16.16
N ILE A 504 -19.77 10.91 -17.43
CA ILE A 504 -18.59 10.97 -18.31
C ILE A 504 -18.35 12.42 -18.72
N LEU A 505 -17.16 12.94 -18.41
CA LEU A 505 -16.79 14.34 -18.62
C LEU A 505 -15.86 14.51 -19.84
N ASN A 506 -15.72 15.72 -20.33
CA ASN A 506 -14.61 16.09 -21.21
C ASN A 506 -13.32 16.17 -20.39
N TYR A 507 -12.21 15.65 -20.92
CA TYR A 507 -10.91 15.78 -20.30
C TYR A 507 -10.34 17.18 -20.56
N LEU A 508 -10.14 17.96 -19.50
CA LEU A 508 -9.36 19.20 -19.54
C LEU A 508 -8.01 18.94 -18.88
N THR A 509 -6.95 19.52 -19.44
CA THR A 509 -5.64 19.56 -18.76
C THR A 509 -5.77 20.30 -17.44
N GLU A 510 -4.84 20.06 -16.52
CA GLU A 510 -4.87 20.71 -15.20
C GLU A 510 -4.78 22.23 -15.32
N GLU A 511 -3.94 22.74 -16.22
CA GLU A 511 -3.81 24.18 -16.52
C GLU A 511 -5.13 24.78 -17.02
N GLU A 512 -5.79 24.13 -17.98
CA GLU A 512 -7.08 24.58 -18.51
C GLU A 512 -8.18 24.56 -17.44
N ARG A 513 -8.21 23.53 -16.59
CA ARG A 513 -9.17 23.43 -15.50
C ARG A 513 -8.99 24.57 -14.51
N ASN A 514 -7.75 24.80 -14.06
CA ASN A 514 -7.43 25.86 -13.10
C ASN A 514 -7.75 27.25 -13.67
N LEU A 515 -7.44 27.47 -14.96
CA LEU A 515 -7.78 28.70 -15.66
C LEU A 515 -9.29 28.92 -15.71
N MET A 516 -10.08 27.88 -15.99
CA MET A 516 -11.54 27.97 -16.04
C MET A 516 -12.15 28.12 -14.65
N GLU A 517 -11.66 27.42 -13.63
CA GLU A 517 -12.12 27.60 -12.24
C GLU A 517 -11.95 29.06 -11.80
N LYS A 518 -10.77 29.64 -12.04
CA LYS A 518 -10.51 31.05 -11.75
C LYS A 518 -11.44 31.98 -12.53
N PHE A 519 -11.58 31.77 -13.84
CA PHE A 519 -12.46 32.57 -14.69
C PHE A 519 -13.92 32.55 -14.21
N PHE A 520 -14.47 31.38 -13.88
CA PHE A 520 -15.84 31.25 -13.40
C PHE A 520 -16.04 31.84 -12.00
N MET A 521 -15.06 31.72 -11.10
CA MET A 521 -15.10 32.32 -9.76
C MET A 521 -15.07 33.85 -9.81
N GLU A 522 -14.27 34.44 -10.69
CA GLU A 522 -14.24 35.89 -10.91
C GLU A 522 -15.58 36.41 -11.45
N GLN A 523 -16.23 35.66 -12.35
CA GLN A 523 -17.57 36.01 -12.85
C GLN A 523 -18.65 35.94 -11.76
N ILE A 524 -18.56 34.99 -10.82
CA ILE A 524 -19.47 34.90 -9.66
C ILE A 524 -19.29 36.12 -8.74
N GLY A 525 -18.04 36.46 -8.40
CA GLY A 525 -17.73 37.61 -7.53
C GLY A 525 -18.15 38.96 -8.11
N THR A 526 -18.13 39.08 -9.45
CA THR A 526 -18.55 40.33 -10.13
C THR A 526 -20.08 40.49 -10.14
N LEU A 527 -20.84 39.40 -10.05
CA LEU A 527 -22.31 39.39 -10.08
C LEU A 527 -22.97 39.66 -8.71
N SER A 528 -22.29 39.37 -7.60
CA SER A 528 -22.82 39.61 -6.24
C SER A 528 -22.81 41.10 -5.84
N GLY A 529 -22.11 41.97 -6.57
CA GLY A 529 -21.92 43.38 -6.23
C GLY A 529 -22.82 44.41 -6.92
N LYS A 530 -23.65 44.05 -7.92
CA LYS A 530 -24.49 45.03 -8.67
C LYS A 530 -25.91 44.52 -8.92
N LYS A 531 -26.92 45.23 -8.40
CA LYS A 531 -28.36 45.08 -8.73
C LYS A 531 -28.67 45.51 -10.18
N LYS A 532 -28.04 44.91 -11.17
CA LYS A 532 -28.45 44.99 -12.58
C LYS A 532 -28.63 43.57 -13.11
N SER A 533 -29.73 43.38 -13.87
CA SER A 533 -30.10 42.14 -14.54
C SER A 533 -28.88 41.39 -15.08
N PRO A 534 -28.69 40.09 -14.74
CA PRO A 534 -27.49 39.36 -15.11
C PRO A 534 -27.33 39.34 -16.62
N VAL A 535 -26.11 39.58 -17.11
CA VAL A 535 -25.74 39.24 -18.49
C VAL A 535 -26.12 37.77 -18.68
N SER A 536 -27.07 37.52 -19.59
CA SER A 536 -27.85 36.26 -19.67
C SER A 536 -27.03 34.98 -19.95
N ARG A 537 -25.72 35.12 -20.17
CA ARG A 537 -24.83 34.06 -20.65
C ARG A 537 -24.51 32.99 -19.60
N PHE A 538 -24.69 33.20 -18.29
CA PHE A 538 -24.34 32.19 -17.26
C PHE A 538 -25.43 31.83 -16.24
N ARG A 539 -26.63 32.41 -16.36
CA ARG A 539 -27.74 32.29 -15.38
C ARG A 539 -28.18 30.86 -14.99
N GLY A 540 -27.77 29.83 -15.74
CA GLY A 540 -28.10 28.42 -15.44
C GLY A 540 -26.94 27.57 -14.91
N LEU A 541 -25.71 28.11 -14.84
CA LEU A 541 -24.53 27.40 -14.36
C LEU A 541 -24.14 27.79 -12.92
N LEU A 542 -24.65 28.93 -12.42
CA LEU A 542 -24.16 29.58 -11.20
C LEU A 542 -25.04 29.35 -9.95
N ASN A 543 -26.17 28.65 -10.05
CA ASN A 543 -27.07 28.38 -8.91
C ASN A 543 -26.61 27.20 -8.02
N LEU A 544 -25.31 26.89 -7.98
CA LEU A 544 -24.77 25.69 -7.31
C LEU A 544 -24.45 25.87 -5.82
N SER A 545 -24.60 27.08 -5.25
CA SER A 545 -24.25 27.34 -3.84
C SER A 545 -25.43 27.38 -2.85
N ASP A 546 -26.68 27.46 -3.30
CA ASP A 546 -27.82 27.83 -2.42
C ASP A 546 -28.72 26.65 -1.98
N GLN A 547 -28.23 25.41 -1.97
CA GLN A 547 -28.98 24.28 -1.42
C GLN A 547 -28.23 23.57 -0.32
N LYS A 548 -28.32 24.10 0.91
CA LYS A 548 -28.32 23.35 2.19
C LYS A 548 -28.77 24.27 3.32
N GLY A 549 -30.04 24.17 3.68
CA GLY A 549 -30.65 24.92 4.78
C GLY A 549 -32.13 24.61 4.96
N GLY A 550 -32.52 23.33 4.89
CA GLY A 550 -33.83 22.89 5.38
C GLY A 550 -33.69 22.43 6.81
N GLN A 551 -34.21 23.20 7.77
CA GLN A 551 -34.41 22.74 9.15
C GLN A 551 -35.52 21.67 9.19
N PRO A 552 -35.41 20.65 10.06
CA PRO A 552 -36.49 19.70 10.25
C PRO A 552 -37.57 20.32 11.16
N ASN A 553 -38.83 20.13 10.77
CA ASN A 553 -40.00 20.20 11.66
C ASN A 553 -40.17 18.88 12.39
#